data_AF-A0A5D2CL55-F1
#
_entry.id   AF-A0A5D2CL55-F1
#
_cell.length_a   1.000
_cell.length_b   1.000
_cell.length_c   1.000
_cell.angle_alpha   90.00
_cell.angle_beta   90.00
_cell.angle_gamma   90.00
#
_symmetry.space_group_name_H-M   'P 1'
#
loop_
_entity.id
_entity.type
_entity.pdbx_description
1 polymer ?
#
loop_
_entity_poly.entity_id
_entity_poly.type
_entity_poly.pdbx_seq_one_letter_code
_entity_poly.pdbx_strand_id
1 'polypeptide(L)'
;MTQDGTMVAVKRLENIGQGIDEFLAELIDFYIDKRHRVLVYEYMSRGSLDKWIFHENSSFYLDWKTRKKIVLDIAKGLAYIHGDCRQRIAHLDVKPQNILLDDSFNAKIYDFGLSKLINRDESQVVTRMRGTLGYLALEWQHSRITVKADIYSFGIVVLEGITGRMVLDYSQPDSDVCLLKLVKNKGQEKRLSDIIDLTREYVHQHIEEVNAMIMLALWCVNEDHTRQPFMHSVVS
;
A
#
# COMPACT_ATOMS: atom_id res chain seq x y z
N MET A 1 -14.61 20.31 9.17
CA MET A 1 -15.86 20.56 8.41
C MET A 1 -15.75 21.95 7.82
N THR A 2 -15.91 22.07 6.52
CA THR A 2 -15.92 23.35 5.78
C THR A 2 -17.22 24.13 6.03
N GLN A 3 -17.30 25.38 5.57
CA GLN A 3 -18.46 26.25 5.81
C GLN A 3 -19.78 25.71 5.20
N ASP A 4 -19.69 24.89 4.16
CA ASP A 4 -20.80 24.21 3.49
C ASP A 4 -21.19 22.87 4.14
N GLY A 5 -20.53 22.47 5.23
CA GLY A 5 -20.79 21.20 5.92
C GLY A 5 -19.98 20.01 5.39
N THR A 6 -19.14 20.19 4.36
CA THR A 6 -18.32 19.10 3.82
C THR A 6 -17.26 18.64 4.82
N MET A 7 -17.14 17.33 5.01
CA MET A 7 -16.11 16.72 5.84
C MET A 7 -14.80 16.62 5.06
N VAL A 8 -13.71 17.08 5.67
CA VAL A 8 -12.36 17.08 5.09
C VAL A 8 -11.37 16.56 6.12
N ALA A 9 -10.32 15.90 5.65
CA ALA A 9 -9.16 15.54 6.46
C ALA A 9 -8.09 16.64 6.35
N VAL A 10 -7.47 16.97 7.48
CA VAL A 10 -6.48 18.06 7.56
C VAL A 10 -5.18 17.52 8.13
N LYS A 11 -4.09 17.61 7.36
CA LYS A 11 -2.74 17.23 7.80
C LYS A 11 -1.89 18.47 8.00
N ARG A 12 -1.40 18.68 9.21
CA ARG A 12 -0.45 19.76 9.53
C ARG A 12 0.98 19.25 9.33
N LEU A 13 1.79 19.97 8.56
CA LEU A 13 3.20 19.65 8.35
C LEU A 13 4.07 20.36 9.38
N GLU A 14 5.07 19.65 9.91
CA GLU A 14 5.93 20.15 10.98
C GLU A 14 7.28 20.71 10.46
N ASN A 15 7.69 20.40 9.22
CA ASN A 15 9.02 20.72 8.68
C ASN A 15 9.00 21.45 7.32
N ILE A 16 10.04 22.26 7.06
CA ILE A 16 10.15 23.20 5.92
C ILE A 16 10.39 22.54 4.54
N GLY A 17 10.65 21.22 4.46
CA GLY A 17 11.02 20.53 3.22
C GLY A 17 10.01 19.49 2.70
N GLN A 18 8.87 19.30 3.35
CA GLN A 18 7.82 18.42 2.84
C GLN A 18 6.94 19.20 1.88
N GLY A 19 7.21 19.01 0.59
CA GLY A 19 6.13 18.54 -0.25
C GLY A 19 5.02 19.52 -0.64
N ILE A 20 5.27 20.30 -1.69
CA ILE A 20 4.22 21.01 -2.41
C ILE A 20 4.28 20.63 -3.90
N ASP A 21 5.48 20.53 -4.47
CA ASP A 21 5.65 20.14 -5.88
C ASP A 21 5.27 18.67 -6.15
N GLU A 22 5.31 17.81 -5.12
CA GLU A 22 4.94 16.39 -5.17
C GLU A 22 3.41 16.14 -4.96
N PHE A 23 2.59 17.19 -4.74
CA PHE A 23 1.30 17.12 -3.99
C PHE A 23 0.02 17.35 -4.80
N LEU A 24 0.06 17.34 -6.12
CA LEU A 24 -1.05 17.90 -6.92
C LEU A 24 -2.14 16.90 -7.33
N ALA A 25 -2.01 15.61 -7.04
CA ALA A 25 -2.93 14.60 -7.56
C ALA A 25 -4.24 14.44 -6.76
N GLU A 26 -4.21 14.56 -5.42
CA GLU A 26 -5.36 14.25 -4.55
C GLU A 26 -5.63 15.32 -3.47
N LEU A 27 -4.94 16.45 -3.54
CA LEU A 27 -5.09 17.56 -2.61
C LEU A 27 -6.31 18.40 -3.02
N ILE A 28 -7.25 18.59 -2.10
CA ILE A 28 -8.39 19.51 -2.31
C ILE A 28 -7.88 20.95 -2.23
N ASP A 29 -7.12 21.26 -1.19
CA ASP A 29 -6.62 22.60 -0.91
C ASP A 29 -5.38 22.54 -0.01
N PHE A 30 -4.64 23.63 0.09
CA PHE A 30 -3.57 23.79 1.07
C PHE A 30 -3.54 25.20 1.63
N TYR A 31 -3.06 25.30 2.87
CA TYR A 31 -2.80 26.59 3.52
C TYR A 31 -1.35 26.64 3.99
N ILE A 32 -0.64 27.70 3.59
CA ILE A 32 0.75 27.92 3.95
C ILE A 32 0.94 29.35 4.44
N ASP A 33 1.46 29.48 5.65
CA ASP A 33 2.03 30.71 6.18
C ASP A 33 3.41 30.46 6.82
N LYS A 34 3.99 31.48 7.46
CA LYS A 34 5.33 31.39 8.09
C LYS A 34 5.43 30.35 9.22
N ARG A 35 4.31 29.95 9.84
CA ARG A 35 4.20 29.09 11.04
C ARG A 35 3.36 27.83 10.83
N HIS A 36 2.54 27.79 9.79
CA HIS A 36 1.58 26.73 9.53
C HIS A 36 1.67 26.30 8.08
N ARG A 37 1.71 24.99 7.88
CA ARG A 37 1.60 24.35 6.59
C ARG A 37 0.57 23.26 6.75
N VAL A 38 -0.49 23.33 5.97
CA VAL A 38 -1.69 22.51 6.15
C VAL A 38 -2.11 22.00 4.78
N LEU A 39 -2.39 20.71 4.72
CA LEU A 39 -2.90 20.03 3.53
C LEU A 39 -4.33 19.57 3.81
N VAL A 40 -5.24 19.79 2.87
CA VAL A 40 -6.66 19.47 2.98
C VAL A 40 -6.99 18.40 1.95
N TYR A 41 -7.55 17.29 2.43
CA TYR A 41 -7.94 16.13 1.63
C TYR A 41 -9.42 15.83 1.81
N GLU A 42 -9.97 15.01 0.91
CA GLU A 42 -11.27 14.39 1.15
C GLU A 42 -11.24 13.56 2.43
N TYR A 43 -12.38 13.47 3.11
CA TYR A 43 -12.49 12.69 4.32
C TYR A 43 -12.84 11.23 4.01
N MET A 44 -11.92 10.32 4.35
CA MET A 44 -12.07 8.88 4.19
C MET A 44 -12.65 8.28 5.49
N SER A 45 -13.97 8.17 5.53
CA SER A 45 -14.76 7.89 6.74
C SER A 45 -14.48 6.55 7.43
N ARG A 46 -14.00 5.54 6.70
CA ARG A 46 -13.65 4.22 7.26
C ARG A 46 -12.21 4.15 7.75
N GLY A 47 -11.46 5.23 7.64
CA GLY A 47 -10.08 5.30 8.08
C GLY A 47 -9.17 4.38 7.27
N SER A 48 -8.09 3.94 7.90
CA SER A 48 -7.02 3.19 7.26
C SER A 48 -7.27 1.68 7.21
N LEU A 49 -6.73 1.01 6.20
CA LEU A 49 -6.93 -0.42 5.90
C LEU A 49 -6.42 -1.33 7.02
N ASP A 50 -5.34 -0.96 7.72
CA ASP A 50 -4.77 -1.71 8.85
C ASP A 50 -5.82 -2.07 9.91
N LYS A 51 -6.73 -1.14 10.22
CA LYS A 51 -7.82 -1.33 11.18
C LYS A 51 -8.81 -2.41 10.78
N TRP A 52 -8.89 -2.72 9.49
CA TRP A 52 -9.81 -3.70 8.92
C TRP A 52 -9.18 -5.06 8.71
N ILE A 53 -7.84 -5.15 8.66
CA ILE A 53 -7.12 -6.40 8.36
C ILE A 53 -6.35 -6.98 9.56
N PHE A 54 -6.01 -6.19 10.59
CA PHE A 54 -5.22 -6.65 11.75
C PHE A 54 -6.01 -6.87 13.06
N HIS A 55 -7.34 -6.95 12.98
CA HIS A 55 -8.20 -7.52 14.04
C HIS A 55 -8.05 -6.94 15.46
N GLU A 56 -7.92 -5.61 15.62
CA GLU A 56 -7.96 -5.00 16.97
C GLU A 56 -9.37 -4.95 17.59
N ASN A 57 -10.45 -5.08 16.79
CA ASN A 57 -11.83 -5.16 17.27
C ASN A 57 -12.69 -6.08 16.39
N SER A 58 -13.01 -7.26 16.91
CA SER A 58 -13.60 -8.45 16.24
C SER A 58 -15.04 -8.35 15.70
N SER A 59 -15.55 -7.14 15.45
CA SER A 59 -16.96 -6.94 15.06
C SER A 59 -17.20 -6.77 13.56
N PHE A 60 -16.18 -6.48 12.75
CA PHE A 60 -16.35 -6.23 11.31
C PHE A 60 -15.21 -6.84 10.49
N TYR A 61 -15.58 -7.57 9.43
CA TYR A 61 -14.66 -8.24 8.51
C TYR A 61 -14.90 -7.77 7.08
N LEU A 62 -13.84 -7.64 6.28
CA LEU A 62 -13.96 -7.39 4.85
C LEU A 62 -14.25 -8.71 4.12
N ASP A 63 -15.38 -8.76 3.40
CA ASP A 63 -15.67 -9.88 2.51
C ASP A 63 -14.69 -9.95 1.33
N TRP A 64 -14.62 -11.10 0.67
CA TRP A 64 -13.64 -11.33 -0.40
C TRP A 64 -13.81 -10.34 -1.57
N LYS A 65 -15.06 -10.01 -1.94
CA LYS A 65 -15.34 -9.07 -3.03
C LYS A 65 -14.78 -7.67 -2.71
N THR A 66 -14.92 -7.24 -1.47
CA THR A 66 -14.42 -5.96 -0.95
C THR A 66 -12.90 -5.96 -0.89
N ARG A 67 -12.27 -7.05 -0.41
CA ARG A 67 -10.80 -7.20 -0.44
C ARG A 67 -10.25 -7.08 -1.86
N LYS A 68 -10.84 -7.79 -2.84
CA LYS A 68 -10.45 -7.67 -4.25
C LYS A 68 -10.58 -6.24 -4.79
N LYS A 69 -11.70 -5.57 -4.46
CA LYS A 69 -11.95 -4.19 -4.86
C LYS A 69 -10.88 -3.25 -4.31
N ILE A 70 -10.55 -3.37 -3.03
CA ILE A 70 -9.49 -2.59 -2.38
C ILE A 70 -8.14 -2.81 -3.07
N VAL A 71 -7.75 -4.08 -3.32
CA VAL A 71 -6.51 -4.40 -4.03
C VAL A 71 -6.47 -3.77 -5.42
N LEU A 72 -7.58 -3.84 -6.16
CA LEU A 72 -7.69 -3.24 -7.50
C LEU A 72 -7.61 -1.71 -7.45
N ASP A 73 -8.26 -1.06 -6.49
CA ASP A 73 -8.23 0.39 -6.31
C ASP A 73 -6.80 0.87 -5.98
N ILE A 74 -6.08 0.17 -5.09
CA ILE A 74 -4.67 0.45 -4.80
C ILE A 74 -3.83 0.27 -6.08
N ALA A 75 -4.04 -0.81 -6.83
CA ALA A 75 -3.29 -1.08 -8.06
C ALA A 75 -3.49 0.02 -9.11
N LYS A 76 -4.74 0.50 -9.28
CA LYS A 76 -5.08 1.63 -10.16
C LYS A 76 -4.43 2.92 -9.70
N GLY A 77 -4.46 3.23 -8.40
CA GLY A 77 -3.79 4.39 -7.83
C GLY A 77 -2.29 4.38 -8.13
N LEU A 78 -1.62 3.25 -7.90
CA LEU A 78 -0.20 3.10 -8.23
C LEU A 78 0.07 3.20 -9.73
N ALA A 79 -0.74 2.56 -10.57
CA ALA A 79 -0.61 2.64 -12.02
C ALA A 79 -0.68 4.10 -12.51
N TYR A 80 -1.62 4.88 -11.97
CA TYR A 80 -1.76 6.31 -12.28
C TYR A 80 -0.50 7.10 -11.90
N ILE A 81 -0.03 6.99 -10.66
CA ILE A 81 1.12 7.80 -10.20
C ILE A 81 2.45 7.36 -10.83
N HIS A 82 2.58 6.09 -11.23
CA HIS A 82 3.77 5.56 -11.92
C HIS A 82 3.77 5.88 -13.42
N GLY A 83 2.59 5.88 -14.04
CA GLY A 83 2.41 5.80 -15.49
C GLY A 83 1.81 7.04 -16.14
N ASP A 84 0.87 7.71 -15.48
CA ASP A 84 -0.05 8.66 -16.14
C ASP A 84 0.23 10.12 -15.72
N CYS A 85 0.83 10.35 -14.55
CA CYS A 85 1.27 11.68 -14.11
C CYS A 85 2.36 12.28 -14.98
N ARG A 86 2.45 13.62 -15.11
CA ARG A 86 3.48 14.28 -15.93
C ARG A 86 4.91 13.77 -15.65
N GLN A 87 5.27 13.66 -14.38
CA GLN A 87 6.46 12.95 -13.89
C GLN A 87 6.00 11.67 -13.18
N ARG A 88 6.85 10.65 -13.16
CA ARG A 88 6.55 9.45 -12.36
C ARG A 88 6.69 9.82 -10.89
N ILE A 89 5.80 9.33 -10.05
CA ILE A 89 5.85 9.52 -8.61
C ILE A 89 6.10 8.16 -7.97
N ALA A 90 7.21 8.01 -7.27
CA ALA A 90 7.41 6.86 -6.38
C ALA A 90 6.88 7.25 -4.99
N HIS A 91 5.95 6.49 -4.43
CA HIS A 91 5.29 6.78 -3.16
C HIS A 91 6.21 6.52 -1.95
N LEU A 92 6.93 5.41 -1.98
CA LEU A 92 7.96 4.97 -1.03
C LEU A 92 7.49 4.62 0.40
N ASP A 93 6.19 4.72 0.68
CA ASP A 93 5.60 4.28 1.96
C ASP A 93 4.23 3.61 1.77
N VAL A 94 4.10 2.75 0.76
CA VAL A 94 2.86 1.98 0.55
C VAL A 94 2.73 0.94 1.66
N LYS A 95 1.69 1.06 2.50
CA LYS A 95 1.39 0.18 3.63
C LYS A 95 -0.07 0.35 4.05
N PRO A 96 -0.67 -0.59 4.80
CA PRO A 96 -2.10 -0.53 5.12
C PRO A 96 -2.53 0.74 5.88
N GLN A 97 -1.64 1.33 6.69
CA GLN A 97 -1.90 2.60 7.41
C GLN A 97 -2.06 3.80 6.46
N ASN A 98 -1.45 3.71 5.28
CA ASN A 98 -1.47 4.74 4.24
C ASN A 98 -2.49 4.44 3.14
N ILE A 99 -3.31 3.38 3.29
CA ILE A 99 -4.44 3.12 2.41
C ILE A 99 -5.71 3.49 3.16
N LEU A 100 -6.40 4.55 2.72
CA LEU A 100 -7.63 5.01 3.35
C LEU A 100 -8.86 4.53 2.60
N LEU A 101 -9.97 4.36 3.33
CA LEU A 101 -11.22 3.78 2.85
C LEU A 101 -12.39 4.75 3.07
N ASP A 102 -13.24 4.92 2.06
CA ASP A 102 -14.49 5.69 2.17
C ASP A 102 -15.68 4.81 2.60
N ASP A 103 -16.88 5.38 2.70
CA ASP A 103 -18.09 4.67 3.12
C ASP A 103 -18.44 3.45 2.26
N SER A 104 -18.02 3.46 0.99
CA SER A 104 -18.22 2.38 0.01
C SER A 104 -17.01 1.45 -0.12
N PHE A 105 -16.04 1.55 0.81
CA PHE A 105 -14.77 0.82 0.77
C PHE A 105 -14.01 1.03 -0.54
N ASN A 106 -14.11 2.20 -1.17
CA ASN A 106 -13.15 2.60 -2.21
C ASN A 106 -11.83 2.92 -1.53
N ALA A 107 -10.73 2.37 -2.05
CA ALA A 107 -9.41 2.57 -1.47
C ALA A 107 -8.62 3.65 -2.20
N LYS A 108 -7.88 4.45 -1.45
CA LYS A 108 -6.96 5.47 -2.00
C LYS A 108 -5.65 5.49 -1.23
N ILE A 109 -4.57 5.82 -1.93
CA ILE A 109 -3.22 5.87 -1.37
C ILE A 109 -2.99 7.26 -0.81
N TYR A 110 -2.63 7.33 0.47
CA TYR A 110 -2.41 8.56 1.20
C TYR A 110 -0.98 8.63 1.72
N ASP A 111 -0.59 9.83 2.15
CA ASP A 111 0.72 10.15 2.73
C ASP A 111 1.92 10.07 1.78
N PHE A 112 1.93 10.99 0.82
CA PHE A 112 3.04 11.24 -0.10
C PHE A 112 4.25 11.93 0.56
N GLY A 113 4.33 12.00 1.90
CA GLY A 113 5.40 12.70 2.63
C GLY A 113 6.81 12.14 2.40
N LEU A 114 6.93 10.91 1.90
CA LEU A 114 8.20 10.28 1.50
C LEU A 114 8.38 10.18 -0.02
N SER A 115 7.38 10.61 -0.80
CA SER A 115 7.35 10.41 -2.25
C SER A 115 8.46 11.16 -2.98
N LYS A 116 8.76 10.74 -4.21
CA LYS A 116 9.78 11.35 -5.07
C LYS A 116 9.28 11.47 -6.50
N LEU A 117 9.51 12.63 -7.11
CA LEU A 117 9.34 12.82 -8.55
C LEU A 117 10.54 12.24 -9.30
N ILE A 118 10.26 11.49 -10.36
CA ILE A 118 11.25 10.93 -11.29
C ILE A 118 10.89 11.46 -12.68
N ASN A 119 11.85 12.13 -13.33
CA ASN A 119 11.60 12.64 -14.67
C ASN A 119 11.35 11.48 -15.66
N ARG A 120 10.64 11.74 -16.76
CA ARG A 120 10.25 10.66 -17.69
C ARG A 120 11.43 10.04 -18.43
N ASP A 121 12.47 10.83 -18.65
CA ASP A 121 13.78 10.46 -19.20
C ASP A 121 14.70 9.77 -18.19
N GLU A 122 14.37 9.81 -16.90
CA GLU A 122 15.08 9.11 -15.83
C GLU A 122 14.37 7.79 -15.46
N SER A 123 15.14 6.77 -15.11
CA SER A 123 14.61 5.48 -14.64
C SER A 123 14.57 5.35 -13.12
N GLN A 124 15.32 6.20 -12.40
CA GLN A 124 15.56 6.09 -10.97
C GLN A 124 15.87 7.44 -10.34
N VAL A 125 15.72 7.53 -9.02
CA VAL A 125 16.13 8.68 -8.20
C VAL A 125 17.09 8.23 -7.12
N VAL A 126 18.08 9.06 -6.79
CA VAL A 126 18.97 8.82 -5.65
C VAL A 126 18.37 9.45 -4.41
N THR A 127 18.12 8.66 -3.36
CA THR A 127 17.57 9.17 -2.10
C THR A 127 18.03 8.32 -0.92
N ARG A 128 18.06 8.90 0.28
CA ARG A 128 18.42 8.18 1.50
C ARG A 128 17.34 7.14 1.83
N MET A 129 17.75 6.02 2.42
CA MET A 129 16.83 4.98 2.88
C MET A 129 15.78 5.56 3.85
N ARG A 130 14.50 5.38 3.50
CA ARG A 130 13.33 5.81 4.25
C ARG A 130 12.17 4.85 3.96
N GLY A 131 11.16 4.84 4.82
CA GLY A 131 9.97 3.99 4.71
C GLY A 131 9.84 3.05 5.90
N THR A 132 8.88 2.12 5.80
CA THR A 132 8.49 1.25 6.91
C THR A 132 9.13 -0.13 6.79
N LEU A 133 9.81 -0.60 7.84
CA LEU A 133 10.44 -1.92 7.87
C LEU A 133 9.42 -3.03 7.55
N GLY A 134 9.82 -4.01 6.73
CA GLY A 134 8.93 -5.06 6.21
C GLY A 134 8.35 -4.73 4.83
N TYR A 135 8.17 -3.45 4.50
CA TYR A 135 7.69 -2.99 3.19
C TYR A 135 8.83 -2.54 2.26
N LEU A 136 10.06 -2.45 2.78
CA LEU A 136 11.23 -2.00 2.03
C LEU A 136 11.75 -3.12 1.11
N ALA A 137 11.75 -2.85 -0.19
CA ALA A 137 12.39 -3.69 -1.21
C ALA A 137 13.93 -3.75 -1.05
N LEU A 138 14.57 -4.76 -1.64
CA LEU A 138 16.02 -4.97 -1.48
C LEU A 138 16.87 -3.86 -2.14
N GLU A 139 16.37 -3.21 -3.20
CA GLU A 139 17.10 -2.14 -3.90
C GLU A 139 17.42 -0.92 -3.03
N TRP A 140 16.75 -0.77 -1.87
CA TRP A 140 17.06 0.27 -0.89
C TRP A 140 18.52 0.22 -0.40
N GLN A 141 19.20 -0.93 -0.51
CA GLN A 141 20.63 -1.07 -0.21
C GLN A 141 21.53 -0.16 -1.05
N HIS A 142 21.11 0.19 -2.27
CA HIS A 142 21.92 0.95 -3.22
C HIS A 142 21.54 2.44 -3.30
N SER A 143 20.56 2.89 -2.51
CA SER A 143 20.01 4.26 -2.54
C SER A 143 19.51 4.74 -3.91
N ARG A 144 19.36 3.83 -4.89
CA ARG A 144 18.88 4.08 -6.24
C ARG A 144 17.50 3.46 -6.37
N ILE A 145 16.48 4.30 -6.28
CA ILE A 145 15.10 3.86 -6.12
C ILE A 145 14.33 4.10 -7.41
N THR A 146 13.47 3.14 -7.75
CA THR A 146 12.54 3.24 -8.87
C THR A 146 11.12 3.05 -8.35
N VAL A 147 10.12 3.23 -9.22
CA VAL A 147 8.73 2.90 -8.90
C VAL A 147 8.52 1.42 -8.51
N LYS A 148 9.49 0.54 -8.78
CA LYS A 148 9.47 -0.88 -8.37
C LYS A 148 9.45 -1.07 -6.85
N ALA A 149 10.00 -0.12 -6.09
CA ALA A 149 9.92 -0.17 -4.63
C ALA A 149 8.46 -0.18 -4.14
N ASP A 150 7.58 0.59 -4.78
CA ASP A 150 6.15 0.61 -4.46
C ASP A 150 5.45 -0.71 -4.84
N ILE A 151 5.92 -1.37 -5.91
CA ILE A 151 5.35 -2.65 -6.37
C ILE A 151 5.65 -3.75 -5.36
N TYR A 152 6.88 -3.77 -4.83
CA TYR A 152 7.22 -4.64 -3.71
C TYR A 152 6.32 -4.38 -2.51
N SER A 153 6.22 -3.12 -2.07
CA SER A 153 5.38 -2.76 -0.92
C SER A 153 3.89 -3.09 -1.16
N PHE A 154 3.37 -2.91 -2.37
CA PHE A 154 2.03 -3.34 -2.78
C PHE A 154 1.85 -4.85 -2.62
N GLY A 155 2.81 -5.66 -3.07
CA GLY A 155 2.75 -7.11 -2.91
C GLY A 155 2.66 -7.53 -1.43
N ILE A 156 3.39 -6.84 -0.55
CA ILE A 156 3.26 -7.04 0.91
C ILE A 156 1.84 -6.70 1.39
N VAL A 157 1.29 -5.54 1.03
CA VAL A 157 -0.08 -5.14 1.40
C VAL A 157 -1.12 -6.16 0.93
N VAL A 158 -0.96 -6.74 -0.27
CA VAL A 158 -1.84 -7.80 -0.76
C VAL A 158 -1.75 -9.05 0.11
N LEU A 159 -0.53 -9.48 0.47
CA LEU A 159 -0.34 -10.63 1.37
C LEU A 159 -0.98 -10.39 2.74
N GLU A 160 -0.79 -9.21 3.33
CA GLU A 160 -1.42 -8.84 4.61
C GLU A 160 -2.94 -8.83 4.49
N GLY A 161 -3.49 -8.30 3.38
CA GLY A 161 -4.93 -8.28 3.13
C GLY A 161 -5.55 -9.68 2.92
N ILE A 162 -4.78 -10.68 2.46
CA ILE A 162 -5.24 -12.06 2.32
C ILE A 162 -5.12 -12.83 3.64
N THR A 163 -4.01 -12.62 4.35
CA THR A 163 -3.62 -13.43 5.52
C THR A 163 -4.06 -12.85 6.85
N GLY A 164 -4.46 -11.57 6.89
CA GLY A 164 -4.79 -10.86 8.13
C GLY A 164 -3.61 -10.75 9.11
N ARG A 165 -2.40 -11.06 8.63
CA ARG A 165 -1.16 -11.09 9.39
C ARG A 165 -0.35 -9.85 9.07
N MET A 166 0.27 -9.25 10.08
CA MET A 166 1.27 -8.21 9.84
C MET A 166 2.52 -8.80 9.18
N VAL A 167 3.17 -8.00 8.33
CA VAL A 167 4.41 -8.39 7.63
C VAL A 167 5.52 -8.82 8.58
N LEU A 168 5.59 -8.18 9.74
CA LEU A 168 6.46 -8.51 10.87
C LEU A 168 5.60 -8.62 12.13
N ASP A 169 5.39 -9.84 12.60
CA ASP A 169 4.60 -10.15 13.79
C ASP A 169 5.47 -10.85 14.84
N TYR A 170 6.03 -10.05 15.76
CA TYR A 170 6.90 -10.54 16.82
C TYR A 170 6.17 -11.29 17.95
N SER A 171 4.83 -11.38 17.88
CA SER A 171 4.07 -12.26 18.78
C SER A 171 4.11 -13.73 18.35
N GLN A 172 4.52 -14.01 17.12
CA GLN A 172 4.64 -15.36 16.55
C GLN A 172 6.01 -16.00 16.89
N PRO A 173 6.14 -17.33 16.76
CA PRO A 173 7.44 -18.00 16.82
C PRO A 173 8.43 -17.43 15.80
N ASP A 174 9.74 -17.47 16.11
CA ASP A 174 10.81 -16.92 15.25
C ASP A 174 10.77 -17.42 13.80
N SER A 175 10.26 -18.63 13.55
CA SER A 175 10.10 -19.19 12.20
C SER A 175 9.08 -18.42 11.35
N ASP A 176 8.12 -17.76 12.00
CA ASP A 176 6.87 -17.26 11.42
C ASP A 176 6.71 -15.74 11.57
N VAL A 177 7.66 -15.05 12.23
CA VAL A 177 7.66 -13.59 12.43
C VAL A 177 7.50 -12.83 11.10
N CYS A 178 8.20 -13.27 10.05
CA CYS A 178 8.16 -12.64 8.73
C CYS A 178 7.12 -13.32 7.83
N LEU A 179 6.06 -12.59 7.50
CA LEU A 179 4.96 -13.07 6.66
C LEU A 179 5.47 -13.59 5.31
N LEU A 180 6.35 -12.84 4.65
CA LEU A 180 6.85 -13.23 3.32
C LEU A 180 7.60 -14.57 3.37
N LYS A 181 8.40 -14.79 4.42
CA LYS A 181 9.12 -16.06 4.61
C LYS A 181 8.13 -17.19 4.84
N LEU A 182 7.11 -16.96 5.68
CA LEU A 182 6.08 -17.94 5.96
C LEU A 182 5.29 -18.32 4.70
N VAL A 183 4.85 -17.34 3.90
CA VAL A 183 4.13 -17.57 2.63
C VAL A 183 4.99 -18.38 1.66
N LYS A 184 6.27 -18.04 1.49
CA LYS A 184 7.20 -18.79 0.62
C LYS A 184 7.34 -20.25 1.08
N ASN A 185 7.53 -20.49 2.38
CA ASN A 185 7.66 -21.85 2.94
C ASN A 185 6.37 -22.67 2.74
N LYS A 186 5.22 -22.11 3.10
CA LYS A 186 3.91 -22.75 2.92
C LYS A 186 3.58 -22.99 1.44
N GLY A 187 4.01 -22.11 0.55
CA GLY A 187 3.94 -22.31 -0.90
C GLY A 187 4.68 -23.56 -1.36
N GLN A 188 5.93 -23.75 -0.90
CA GLN A 188 6.73 -24.93 -1.23
C GLN A 188 6.13 -26.22 -0.68
N GLU A 189 5.49 -26.16 0.49
CA GLU A 189 4.79 -27.28 1.11
C GLU A 189 3.41 -27.59 0.48
N LYS A 190 2.93 -26.74 -0.46
CA LYS A 190 1.56 -26.77 -0.99
C LYS A 190 0.49 -26.61 0.10
N ARG A 191 0.79 -25.79 1.11
CA ARG A 191 -0.02 -25.53 2.31
C ARG A 191 -0.37 -24.04 2.49
N LEU A 192 -0.51 -23.30 1.38
CA LEU A 192 -0.90 -21.88 1.44
C LEU A 192 -2.26 -21.67 2.11
N SER A 193 -3.14 -22.67 2.07
CA SER A 193 -4.41 -22.67 2.79
C SER A 193 -4.28 -22.44 4.30
N ASP A 194 -3.15 -22.81 4.90
CA ASP A 194 -2.92 -22.73 6.35
C ASP A 194 -2.79 -21.29 6.87
N ILE A 195 -2.45 -20.35 5.99
CA ILE A 195 -2.08 -18.98 6.37
C ILE A 195 -3.03 -17.91 5.82
N ILE A 196 -4.00 -18.32 5.01
CA ILE A 196 -5.09 -17.46 4.59
C ILE A 196 -5.88 -17.10 5.85
N ASP A 197 -6.31 -15.84 5.99
CA ASP A 197 -7.23 -15.45 7.06
C ASP A 197 -8.57 -16.17 6.82
N LEU A 198 -8.66 -17.40 7.36
CA LEU A 198 -9.81 -18.29 7.24
C LEU A 198 -10.90 -17.90 8.23
N THR A 199 -11.11 -16.60 8.48
CA THR A 199 -12.30 -16.10 9.15
C THR A 199 -13.55 -16.30 8.24
N ARG A 200 -13.92 -17.60 8.14
CA ARG A 200 -15.23 -18.26 7.92
C ARG A 200 -15.74 -18.42 6.48
N GLU A 201 -15.88 -19.69 6.09
CA GLU A 201 -16.75 -20.33 5.08
C GLU A 201 -16.76 -19.81 3.61
N TYR A 202 -16.53 -18.53 3.37
CA TYR A 202 -16.66 -17.91 2.05
C TYR A 202 -15.36 -17.93 1.23
N VAL A 203 -14.20 -17.92 1.87
CA VAL A 203 -12.91 -17.92 1.15
C VAL A 203 -12.69 -19.24 0.40
N HIS A 204 -13.21 -20.36 0.92
CA HIS A 204 -13.17 -21.65 0.21
C HIS A 204 -13.91 -21.60 -1.13
N GLN A 205 -14.96 -20.76 -1.26
CA GLN A 205 -15.70 -20.58 -2.51
C GLN A 205 -14.87 -19.83 -3.57
N HIS A 206 -13.82 -19.12 -3.15
CA HIS A 206 -12.97 -18.30 -4.01
C HIS A 206 -11.50 -18.75 -4.01
N ILE A 207 -11.21 -20.00 -3.64
CA ILE A 207 -9.84 -20.47 -3.42
C ILE A 207 -8.93 -20.27 -4.63
N GLU A 208 -9.45 -20.45 -5.84
CA GLU A 208 -8.71 -20.21 -7.09
C GLU A 208 -8.32 -18.73 -7.26
N GLU A 209 -9.24 -17.81 -6.95
CA GLU A 209 -8.97 -16.37 -7.00
C GLU A 209 -7.96 -15.95 -5.92
N VAL A 210 -8.06 -16.55 -4.73
CA VAL A 210 -7.14 -16.29 -3.62
C VAL A 210 -5.75 -16.76 -3.99
N ASN A 211 -5.61 -17.98 -4.53
CA ASN A 211 -4.35 -18.51 -5.01
C ASN A 211 -3.76 -17.61 -6.11
N ALA A 212 -4.56 -17.18 -7.08
CA ALA A 212 -4.12 -16.25 -8.12
C ALA A 212 -3.62 -14.93 -7.52
N MET A 213 -4.30 -14.39 -6.50
CA MET A 213 -3.90 -13.15 -5.84
C MET A 213 -2.63 -13.31 -5.00
N ILE A 214 -2.42 -14.46 -4.35
CA ILE A 214 -1.14 -14.79 -3.69
C ILE A 214 -0.02 -14.86 -4.72
N MET A 215 -0.24 -15.51 -5.86
CA MET A 215 0.78 -15.59 -6.92
C MET A 215 1.11 -14.21 -7.51
N LEU A 216 0.10 -13.35 -7.69
CA LEU A 216 0.29 -11.95 -8.09
C LEU A 216 1.14 -11.19 -7.06
N ALA A 217 0.84 -11.35 -5.77
CA ALA A 217 1.61 -10.73 -4.70
C ALA A 217 3.06 -11.23 -4.67
N LEU A 218 3.26 -12.54 -4.82
CA LEU A 218 4.60 -13.16 -4.92
C LEU A 218 5.39 -12.68 -6.14
N TRP A 219 4.71 -12.39 -7.25
CA TRP A 219 5.34 -11.77 -8.43
C TRP A 219 5.78 -10.33 -8.15
N CYS A 220 4.98 -9.57 -7.40
CA CYS A 220 5.29 -8.19 -7.01
C CYS A 220 6.48 -8.10 -6.03
N VAL A 221 6.62 -9.05 -5.10
CA VAL A 221 7.72 -9.08 -4.09
C VAL A 221 8.97 -9.84 -4.56
N ASN A 222 9.12 -10.04 -5.88
CA ASN A 222 10.30 -10.71 -6.43
C ASN A 222 11.58 -9.93 -6.05
N GLU A 223 12.62 -10.66 -5.62
CA GLU A 223 13.91 -10.08 -5.24
C GLU A 223 14.62 -9.42 -6.43
N ASP A 224 14.39 -9.94 -7.63
CA ASP A 224 14.81 -9.31 -8.87
C ASP A 224 13.71 -8.32 -9.33
N HIS A 225 13.91 -7.03 -9.04
CA HIS A 225 12.98 -5.96 -9.39
C HIS A 225 12.73 -5.83 -10.90
N THR A 226 13.63 -6.36 -11.75
CA THR A 226 13.44 -6.37 -13.21
C THR A 226 12.39 -7.38 -13.65
N ARG A 227 12.13 -8.41 -12.83
CA ARG A 227 11.10 -9.44 -13.06
C ARG A 227 9.75 -9.07 -12.49
N GLN A 228 9.68 -8.07 -11.61
CA GLN A 228 8.41 -7.59 -11.06
C GLN A 228 7.53 -7.02 -12.18
N PRO A 229 6.19 -7.11 -12.05
CA PRO A 229 5.28 -6.51 -13.02
C PRO A 229 5.39 -4.98 -13.02
N PHE A 230 4.77 -4.34 -14.00
CA PHE A 230 4.37 -2.94 -13.87
C PHE A 230 2.93 -2.88 -13.36
N MET A 231 2.57 -1.80 -12.66
CA MET A 231 1.23 -1.69 -12.07
C MET A 231 0.10 -1.69 -13.11
N HIS A 232 0.35 -1.19 -14.33
CA HIS A 232 -0.62 -1.33 -15.43
C HIS A 232 -0.93 -2.80 -15.78
N SER A 233 0.06 -3.69 -15.67
CA SER A 233 -0.11 -5.13 -15.89
C SER A 233 -0.83 -5.80 -14.72
N VAL A 234 -0.68 -5.28 -13.51
CA VAL A 234 -1.39 -5.76 -12.31
C VAL A 234 -2.90 -5.43 -12.37
N VAL A 235 -3.26 -4.31 -13.00
CA VAL A 235 -4.65 -3.86 -13.14
C VAL A 235 -5.43 -4.61 -14.23
N SER A 236 -4.72 -5.15 -15.23
CA SER A 236 -5.30 -5.80 -16.42
C SER A 236 -5.70 -7.26 -16.15
#